data_AF-A0A9W6L2L9-F1
#
_entry.id   AF-A0A9W6L2L9-F1
#
_cell.length_a   1.000
_cell.length_b   1.000
_cell.length_c   1.000
_cell.angle_alpha   90.00
_cell.angle_beta   90.00
_cell.angle_gamma   90.00
#
_symmetry.space_group_name_H-M   'P 1'
#
loop_
_entity.id
_entity.type
_entity.pdbx_description
1 polymer ?
#
loop_
_entity_poly.entity_id
_entity_poly.type
_entity_poly.pdbx_seq_one_letter_code
_entity_poly.pdbx_strand_id
1 'polypeptide(L)'
;MRRPALLARFPSLRPVRARNRSVLAPAVAAEYPQLAADIELADEIVGPEFGAADHAALRQQNRYRRQQVVIILGTAVLTGLGGLQAVFPEERWPGIMLAVLGLLLAFAGRAAGELRALDTFLDERIKAERLKSAYFRYLSRTGRYADEDRTTRLRRAVVAIKRGEEPV
;
A
#
# COMPACT_ATOMS: atom_id res chain seq x y z
N MET A 1 -2.89 -0.73 -25.38
CA MET A 1 -2.18 0.56 -25.33
C MET A 1 -1.41 0.67 -24.01
N ARG A 2 -0.07 0.79 -24.05
CA ARG A 2 0.77 1.00 -22.85
C ARG A 2 0.55 2.40 -22.32
N ARG A 3 0.25 2.55 -21.02
CA ARG A 3 0.17 3.87 -20.39
C ARG A 3 1.57 4.51 -20.34
N PRO A 4 1.71 5.81 -20.62
CA PRO A 4 2.99 6.49 -20.49
C PRO A 4 3.49 6.39 -19.04
N ALA A 5 4.80 6.22 -18.85
CA ALA A 5 5.43 5.94 -17.57
C ALA A 5 5.12 7.00 -16.48
N LEU A 6 4.92 8.25 -16.90
CA LEU A 6 4.50 9.35 -16.03
C LEU A 6 3.09 9.13 -15.43
N LEU A 7 2.15 8.58 -16.21
CA LEU A 7 0.79 8.29 -15.75
C LEU A 7 0.70 6.99 -14.95
N ALA A 8 1.73 6.14 -14.97
CA ALA A 8 1.77 4.93 -14.13
C ALA A 8 1.92 5.27 -12.64
N ARG A 9 2.47 6.44 -12.32
CA ARG A 9 2.64 6.92 -10.94
C ARG A 9 1.47 7.77 -10.44
N PHE A 10 0.55 8.16 -11.32
CA PHE A 10 -0.60 8.99 -10.94
C PHE A 10 -1.54 8.24 -9.98
N PRO A 11 -2.12 8.92 -8.97
CA PRO A 11 -3.09 8.29 -8.10
C PRO A 11 -4.29 7.77 -8.89
N SER A 12 -4.69 6.54 -8.61
CA SER A 12 -5.91 5.97 -9.19
C SER A 12 -7.12 6.58 -8.47
N LEU A 13 -8.07 7.15 -9.21
CA LEU A 13 -9.34 7.58 -8.64
C LEU A 13 -10.26 6.40 -8.30
N ARG A 14 -10.03 5.24 -8.93
CA ARG A 14 -10.84 4.03 -8.70
C ARG A 14 -10.51 3.40 -7.35
N PRO A 15 -11.51 2.96 -6.58
CA PRO A 15 -11.29 2.19 -5.37
C PRO A 15 -10.52 0.92 -5.73
N VAL A 16 -9.44 0.65 -4.99
CA VAL A 16 -8.75 -0.64 -5.08
C VAL A 16 -9.77 -1.68 -4.62
N ARG A 17 -10.11 -2.65 -5.47
CA ARG A 17 -11.01 -3.75 -5.06
C ARG A 17 -10.21 -4.79 -4.30
N ALA A 18 -10.74 -5.23 -3.17
CA ALA A 18 -10.20 -6.39 -2.48
C ALA A 18 -10.36 -7.58 -3.42
N ARG A 19 -9.23 -8.18 -3.81
CA ARG A 19 -9.22 -9.46 -4.48
C ARG A 19 -8.55 -10.41 -3.51
N ASN A 20 -9.20 -11.55 -3.23
CA ASN A 20 -8.49 -12.69 -2.68
C ASN A 20 -7.47 -13.10 -3.74
N ARG A 21 -6.23 -12.62 -3.56
CA ARG A 21 -5.10 -13.02 -4.36
C ARG A 21 -4.42 -14.15 -3.65
N SER A 22 -4.30 -15.28 -4.33
CA SER A 22 -3.30 -16.28 -3.97
C SER A 22 -1.90 -15.65 -4.05
N VAL A 23 -1.00 -16.13 -3.20
CA VAL A 23 0.41 -15.74 -3.22
C VAL A 23 1.05 -16.21 -4.53
N LEU A 24 0.64 -17.38 -5.04
CA LEU A 24 1.10 -17.95 -6.29
C LEU A 24 0.05 -17.74 -7.39
N ALA A 25 0.47 -17.39 -8.60
CA ALA A 25 -0.48 -17.27 -9.70
C ALA A 25 -1.07 -18.65 -10.04
N PRO A 26 -2.38 -18.78 -10.29
CA PRO A 26 -3.01 -20.09 -10.59
C PRO A 26 -2.36 -20.82 -11.77
N ALA A 27 -1.89 -20.07 -12.78
CA ALA A 27 -1.16 -20.63 -13.91
C ALA A 27 0.16 -21.30 -13.48
N VAL A 28 0.90 -20.68 -12.55
CA VAL A 28 2.15 -21.23 -12.01
C VAL A 28 1.86 -22.39 -11.06
N ALA A 29 0.80 -22.30 -10.25
CA ALA A 29 0.38 -23.40 -9.39
C ALA A 29 0.07 -24.69 -10.19
N ALA A 30 -0.53 -24.56 -11.38
CA ALA A 30 -0.81 -25.67 -12.28
C ALA A 30 0.44 -26.38 -12.82
N GLU A 31 1.61 -25.71 -12.83
CA GLU A 31 2.88 -26.30 -13.26
C GLU A 31 3.47 -27.28 -12.22
N TYR A 32 2.99 -27.25 -10.97
CA TYR A 32 3.52 -28.05 -9.86
C TYR A 32 2.44 -28.94 -9.22
N PRO A 33 1.90 -29.94 -9.95
CA PRO A 33 0.81 -30.77 -9.45
C PRO A 33 1.19 -31.58 -8.19
N GLN A 34 2.48 -31.92 -8.04
CA GLN A 34 3.00 -32.62 -6.87
C GLN A 34 2.88 -31.80 -5.57
N LEU A 35 2.79 -30.48 -5.68
CA LEU A 35 2.61 -29.56 -4.55
C LEU A 35 1.16 -29.10 -4.41
N ALA A 36 0.21 -29.58 -5.23
CA ALA A 36 -1.15 -29.05 -5.28
C ALA A 36 -1.84 -29.02 -3.91
N ALA A 37 -1.76 -30.11 -3.13
CA ALA A 37 -2.34 -30.17 -1.79
C ALA A 37 -1.66 -29.20 -0.81
N ASP A 38 -0.32 -29.06 -0.87
CA ASP A 38 0.42 -28.13 -0.03
C ASP A 38 0.15 -26.66 -0.43
N ILE A 39 -0.03 -26.39 -1.73
CA ILE A 39 -0.39 -25.07 -2.28
C ILE A 39 -1.81 -24.69 -1.85
N GLU A 40 -2.78 -25.59 -1.98
CA GLU A 40 -4.18 -25.35 -1.59
C GLU A 40 -4.28 -25.03 -0.10
N LEU A 41 -3.63 -25.82 0.75
CA LEU A 41 -3.61 -25.57 2.19
C LEU A 41 -2.89 -24.27 2.55
N ALA A 42 -1.78 -23.96 1.89
CA ALA A 42 -1.05 -22.73 2.12
C ALA A 42 -1.86 -21.51 1.64
N ASP A 43 -2.59 -21.61 0.54
CA ASP A 43 -3.48 -20.56 0.04
C ASP A 43 -4.69 -20.35 0.95
N GLU A 44 -5.26 -21.42 1.52
CA GLU A 44 -6.34 -21.33 2.50
C GLU A 44 -5.89 -20.58 3.76
N ILE A 45 -4.67 -20.88 4.25
CA ILE A 45 -4.16 -20.31 5.50
C ILE A 45 -3.58 -18.90 5.30
N VAL A 46 -2.80 -18.68 4.24
CA VAL A 46 -2.04 -17.44 4.00
C VAL A 46 -2.79 -16.47 3.09
N GLY A 47 -3.54 -16.97 2.12
CA GLY A 47 -4.18 -16.19 1.06
C GLY A 47 -5.09 -15.06 1.57
N PRO A 48 -6.01 -15.29 2.53
CA PRO A 48 -6.87 -14.24 3.05
C PRO A 48 -6.10 -13.09 3.70
N GLU A 49 -5.11 -13.41 4.52
CA GLU A 49 -4.30 -12.40 5.24
C GLU A 49 -3.34 -11.69 4.28
N PHE A 50 -2.78 -12.40 3.29
CA PHE A 50 -1.95 -11.80 2.25
C PHE A 50 -2.76 -10.82 1.38
N GLY A 51 -3.96 -11.23 0.96
CA GLY A 51 -4.87 -10.38 0.20
C GLY A 51 -5.29 -9.13 0.98
N ALA A 52 -5.56 -9.27 2.28
CA ALA A 52 -5.88 -8.15 3.15
C ALA A 52 -4.70 -7.16 3.28
N ALA A 53 -3.49 -7.65 3.53
CA ALA A 53 -2.29 -6.84 3.65
C ALA A 53 -1.90 -6.15 2.34
N ASP A 54 -1.91 -6.86 1.20
CA ASP A 54 -1.65 -6.29 -0.13
C ASP A 54 -2.68 -5.20 -0.47
N HIS A 55 -3.96 -5.45 -0.16
CA HIS A 55 -5.02 -4.47 -0.39
C HIS A 55 -4.85 -3.23 0.48
N ALA A 56 -4.54 -3.41 1.77
CA ALA A 56 -4.29 -2.30 2.70
C ALA A 56 -3.12 -1.44 2.23
N ALA A 57 -1.99 -2.06 1.85
CA ALA A 57 -0.85 -1.38 1.28
C ALA A 57 -1.22 -0.57 0.02
N LEU A 58 -1.93 -1.17 -0.93
CA LEU A 58 -2.34 -0.48 -2.17
C LEU A 58 -3.27 0.70 -1.91
N ARG A 59 -4.23 0.57 -0.99
CA ARG A 59 -5.10 1.70 -0.59
C ARG A 59 -4.26 2.84 -0.05
N GLN A 60 -3.31 2.51 0.82
CA GLN A 60 -2.52 3.51 1.53
C GLN A 60 -1.52 4.22 0.61
N GLN A 61 -0.87 3.48 -0.30
CA GLN A 61 -0.04 4.05 -1.35
C GLN A 61 -0.84 5.04 -2.22
N ASN A 62 -2.07 4.67 -2.59
CA ASN A 62 -2.90 5.54 -3.41
C ASN A 62 -3.36 6.80 -2.66
N ARG A 63 -3.65 6.68 -1.35
CA ARG A 63 -3.94 7.82 -0.47
C ARG A 63 -2.75 8.78 -0.40
N TYR A 64 -1.54 8.26 -0.16
CA TYR A 64 -0.31 9.05 -0.15
C TYR A 64 -0.06 9.79 -1.47
N ARG A 65 -0.23 9.11 -2.61
CA ARG A 65 -0.08 9.74 -3.94
C ARG A 65 -1.10 10.86 -4.19
N ARG A 66 -2.35 10.72 -3.72
CA ARG A 66 -3.36 11.78 -3.82
C ARG A 66 -2.96 13.00 -3.00
N GLN A 67 -2.41 12.79 -1.81
CA GLN A 67 -1.93 13.87 -0.94
C GLN A 67 -0.81 14.66 -1.61
N GLN A 68 0.20 13.97 -2.14
CA GLN A 68 1.29 14.62 -2.88
C GLN A 68 0.79 15.46 -4.06
N VAL A 69 -0.17 14.95 -4.84
CA VAL A 69 -0.75 15.71 -5.97
C VAL A 69 -1.47 16.97 -5.49
N VAL A 70 -2.26 16.89 -4.42
CA VAL A 70 -2.95 18.05 -3.84
C VAL A 70 -1.94 19.09 -3.34
N ILE A 71 -0.87 18.66 -2.67
CA ILE A 71 0.18 19.56 -2.19
C ILE A 71 0.86 20.25 -3.37
N ILE A 72 1.30 19.50 -4.38
CA ILE A 72 1.99 20.06 -5.56
C ILE A 72 1.09 21.08 -6.29
N LEU A 73 -0.17 20.73 -6.55
CA LEU A 73 -1.13 21.63 -7.18
C LEU A 73 -1.38 22.87 -6.32
N GLY A 74 -1.59 22.67 -5.02
CA GLY A 74 -1.82 23.77 -4.09
C GLY A 74 -0.62 24.71 -4.02
N THR A 75 0.61 24.19 -3.98
CA THR A 75 1.82 25.02 -4.02
C THR A 75 1.96 25.76 -5.35
N ALA A 76 1.60 25.15 -6.48
CA ALA A 76 1.65 25.81 -7.78
C ALA A 76 0.66 26.97 -7.87
N VAL A 77 -0.57 26.79 -7.36
CA VAL A 77 -1.56 27.86 -7.27
C VAL A 77 -1.10 28.96 -6.32
N LEU A 78 -0.51 28.60 -5.17
CA LEU A 78 0.01 29.56 -4.20
C LEU A 78 1.09 30.46 -4.82
N THR A 79 2.04 29.85 -5.53
CA THR A 79 3.10 30.57 -6.27
C THR A 79 2.52 31.46 -7.38
N GLY A 80 1.53 30.95 -8.12
CA GLY A 80 0.85 31.73 -9.17
C GLY A 80 0.11 32.95 -8.61
N LEU A 81 -0.62 32.79 -7.50
CA LEU A 81 -1.30 33.89 -6.81
C LEU A 81 -0.32 34.91 -6.24
N GLY A 82 0.82 34.46 -5.69
CA GLY A 82 1.88 35.35 -5.22
C GLY A 82 2.48 36.18 -6.35
N GLY A 83 2.70 35.56 -7.51
CA GLY A 83 3.10 36.28 -8.73
C GLY A 83 2.06 37.29 -9.19
N LEU A 84 0.77 36.93 -9.16
CA LEU A 84 -0.33 37.83 -9.53
C LEU A 84 -0.42 39.04 -8.59
N GLN A 85 -0.26 38.83 -7.29
CA GLN A 85 -0.22 39.90 -6.28
C GLN A 85 0.95 40.87 -6.51
N ALA A 86 2.10 40.38 -6.99
CA ALA A 86 3.23 41.24 -7.34
C ALA A 86 2.95 42.14 -8.54
N VAL A 87 2.06 41.73 -9.46
CA VAL A 87 1.65 42.52 -10.63
C VAL A 87 0.52 43.50 -10.31
N PHE A 88 -0.39 43.14 -9.38
CA PHE A 88 -1.54 43.96 -8.98
C PHE A 88 -1.49 44.30 -7.47
N PRO A 89 -0.54 45.13 -7.03
CA PRO A 89 -0.33 45.42 -5.61
C PRO A 89 -1.48 46.18 -4.94
N GLU A 90 -2.31 46.88 -5.73
CA GLU A 90 -3.45 47.68 -5.25
C GLU A 90 -4.67 46.81 -4.90
N GLU A 91 -4.77 45.62 -5.50
CA GLU A 91 -5.89 44.71 -5.30
C GLU A 91 -5.62 43.74 -4.14
N ARG A 92 -6.53 43.71 -3.16
CA ARG A 92 -6.37 42.91 -1.93
C ARG A 92 -6.84 41.47 -2.06
N TRP A 93 -7.65 41.16 -3.08
CA TRP A 93 -8.25 39.84 -3.26
C TRP A 93 -7.25 38.70 -3.49
N PRO A 94 -6.10 38.88 -4.18
CA PRO A 94 -5.12 37.81 -4.36
C PRO A 94 -4.50 37.40 -3.03
N GLY A 95 -4.17 38.36 -2.16
CA GLY A 95 -3.61 38.10 -0.84
C GLY A 95 -4.57 37.33 0.09
N ILE A 96 -5.88 37.65 0.03
CA ILE A 96 -6.91 36.92 0.78
C ILE A 96 -7.02 35.47 0.28
N MET A 97 -7.04 35.26 -1.05
CA MET A 97 -7.04 33.92 -1.64
C MET A 97 -5.80 33.13 -1.22
N LEU A 98 -4.63 33.76 -1.21
CA LEU A 98 -3.35 33.15 -0.84
C LEU A 98 -3.34 32.70 0.63
N ALA A 99 -3.83 33.56 1.54
CA ALA A 99 -3.96 33.23 2.96
C ALA A 99 -4.94 32.06 3.20
N VAL A 100 -6.11 32.09 2.54
CA VAL A 100 -7.10 31.00 2.65
C VAL A 100 -6.54 29.70 2.09
N LEU A 101 -5.91 29.74 0.91
CA LEU A 101 -5.35 28.56 0.28
C LEU A 101 -4.19 27.98 1.10
N GLY A 102 -3.32 28.84 1.63
CA GLY A 102 -2.23 28.46 2.53
C GLY A 102 -2.73 27.78 3.81
N LEU A 103 -3.80 28.31 4.41
CA LEU A 103 -4.43 27.71 5.59
C LEU A 103 -5.04 26.35 5.27
N LEU A 104 -5.74 26.22 4.13
CA LEU A 104 -6.30 24.95 3.67
C LEU A 104 -5.22 23.91 3.39
N LEU A 105 -4.09 24.30 2.79
CA LEU A 105 -2.93 23.44 2.55
C LEU A 105 -2.27 22.99 3.85
N ALA A 106 -2.04 23.90 4.79
CA ALA A 106 -1.47 23.58 6.10
C ALA A 106 -2.37 22.63 6.89
N PHE A 107 -3.69 22.88 6.87
CA PHE A 107 -4.68 22.01 7.50
C PHE A 107 -4.73 20.64 6.81
N ALA A 108 -4.73 20.59 5.48
CA ALA A 108 -4.69 19.37 4.71
C ALA A 108 -3.43 18.54 5.02
N GLY A 109 -2.25 19.17 5.09
CA GLY A 109 -1.00 18.51 5.47
C GLY A 109 -1.03 17.94 6.89
N ARG A 110 -1.58 18.70 7.85
CA ARG A 110 -1.73 18.24 9.24
C ARG A 110 -2.74 17.09 9.37
N ALA A 111 -3.90 17.19 8.70
CA ALA A 111 -4.92 16.15 8.70
C ALA A 111 -4.50 14.91 7.89
N ALA A 112 -3.62 15.08 6.91
CA ALA A 112 -3.14 14.03 6.03
C ALA A 112 -2.26 13.01 6.74
N GLY A 113 -1.53 13.42 7.80
CA GLY A 113 -0.64 12.53 8.55
C GLY A 113 0.28 11.74 7.62
N GLU A 114 0.95 12.42 6.68
CA GLU A 114 1.69 11.79 5.57
C GLU A 114 2.70 10.73 6.03
N LEU A 115 3.36 10.98 7.16
CA LEU A 115 4.25 10.01 7.80
C LEU A 115 3.49 8.75 8.22
N ARG A 116 2.38 8.89 8.95
CA ARG A 116 1.52 7.75 9.34
C ARG A 116 1.01 6.98 8.13
N ALA A 117 0.72 7.69 7.05
CA ALA A 117 0.26 7.09 5.82
C ALA A 117 1.36 6.21 5.19
N LEU A 118 2.58 6.72 5.12
CA LEU A 118 3.72 5.97 4.60
C LEU A 118 4.09 4.79 5.53
N ASP A 119 4.14 5.03 6.84
CA ASP A 119 4.46 4.00 7.84
C ASP A 119 3.47 2.85 7.76
N THR A 120 2.16 3.15 7.73
CA THR A 120 1.11 2.13 7.58
C THR A 120 1.26 1.35 6.26
N PHE A 121 1.66 2.03 5.17
CA PHE A 121 1.93 1.33 3.90
C PHE A 121 3.12 0.37 4.04
N LEU A 122 4.21 0.80 4.67
CA LEU A 122 5.41 -0.01 4.86
C LEU A 122 5.13 -1.20 5.77
N ASP A 123 4.39 -1.00 6.85
CA ASP A 123 4.00 -2.06 7.78
C ASP A 123 3.17 -3.14 7.09
N GLU A 124 2.12 -2.74 6.35
CA GLU A 124 1.30 -3.69 5.60
C GLU A 124 2.08 -4.39 4.49
N ARG A 125 3.05 -3.68 3.87
CA ARG A 125 3.92 -4.29 2.87
C ARG A 125 4.87 -5.32 3.49
N ILE A 126 5.44 -5.02 4.66
CA ILE A 126 6.29 -5.94 5.41
C ILE A 126 5.48 -7.19 5.79
N LYS A 127 4.24 -7.04 6.26
CA LYS A 127 3.34 -8.18 6.53
C LYS A 127 3.13 -9.03 5.29
N ALA A 128 2.81 -8.43 4.14
CA ALA A 128 2.61 -9.15 2.89
C ALA A 128 3.87 -9.94 2.46
N GLU A 129 5.06 -9.34 2.55
CA GLU A 129 6.32 -10.02 2.24
C GLU A 129 6.66 -11.13 3.25
N ARG A 130 6.38 -10.93 4.54
CA ARG A 130 6.54 -11.97 5.58
C ARG A 130 5.61 -13.16 5.32
N LEU A 131 4.35 -12.90 4.95
CA LEU A 131 3.38 -13.94 4.58
C LEU A 131 3.84 -14.70 3.33
N LYS A 132 4.34 -13.99 2.31
CA LYS A 132 4.91 -14.60 1.11
C LYS A 132 6.14 -15.46 1.44
N SER A 133 7.02 -14.99 2.32
CA SER A 133 8.17 -15.77 2.77
C SER A 133 7.74 -17.04 3.53
N ALA A 134 6.76 -16.93 4.44
CA ALA A 134 6.20 -18.07 5.16
C ALA A 134 5.59 -19.10 4.21
N TYR A 135 4.86 -18.64 3.20
CA TYR A 135 4.29 -19.47 2.14
C TYR A 135 5.35 -20.29 1.41
N PHE A 136 6.40 -19.66 0.88
CA PHE A 136 7.45 -20.37 0.14
C PHE A 136 8.30 -21.28 1.04
N ARG A 137 8.55 -20.89 2.29
CA ARG A 137 9.25 -21.75 3.25
C ARG A 137 8.43 -22.99 3.61
N TYR A 138 7.10 -22.86 3.69
CA TYR A 138 6.20 -24.00 3.88
C TYR A 138 6.24 -24.97 2.68
N LEU A 139 6.14 -24.45 1.46
CA LEU A 139 6.18 -25.27 0.24
C LEU A 139 7.54 -25.97 0.04
N SER A 140 8.64 -25.28 0.33
CA SER A 140 9.99 -25.84 0.23
C SER A 140 10.37 -26.74 1.40
N ARG A 141 9.52 -26.87 2.43
CA ARG A 141 9.79 -27.61 3.67
C ARG A 141 11.13 -27.21 4.32
N THR A 142 11.44 -25.91 4.31
CA THR A 142 12.72 -25.40 4.83
C THR A 142 12.57 -24.73 6.19
N GLY A 143 13.66 -24.74 6.95
CA GLY A 143 13.75 -24.13 8.28
C GLY A 143 12.70 -24.69 9.23
N ARG A 144 11.86 -23.83 9.79
CA ARG A 144 10.82 -24.19 10.76
C ARG A 144 9.69 -25.10 10.23
N TYR A 145 9.64 -25.34 8.92
CA TYR A 145 8.61 -26.16 8.27
C TYR A 145 9.13 -27.51 7.76
N ALA A 146 10.31 -27.92 8.21
CA ALA A 146 10.88 -29.24 7.87
C ALA A 146 10.17 -30.40 8.58
N ASP A 147 9.57 -30.14 9.75
CA ASP A 147 8.91 -31.14 10.60
C ASP A 147 7.45 -31.42 10.18
N GLU A 148 6.87 -32.52 10.69
CA GLU A 148 5.48 -32.93 10.41
C GLU A 148 4.42 -31.91 10.91
N ASP A 149 4.72 -31.15 11.97
CA ASP A 149 3.85 -30.10 12.53
C ASP A 149 3.82 -28.77 11.74
N ARG A 150 4.36 -28.77 10.52
CA ARG A 150 4.51 -27.59 9.65
C ARG A 150 3.21 -26.78 9.47
N THR A 151 2.05 -27.43 9.42
CA THR A 151 0.75 -26.75 9.24
C THR A 151 0.36 -25.93 10.47
N THR A 152 0.55 -26.49 11.67
CA THR A 152 0.29 -25.80 12.94
C THR A 152 1.22 -24.59 13.09
N ARG A 153 2.50 -24.77 12.73
CA ARG A 153 3.49 -23.68 12.71
C ARG A 153 3.13 -22.60 11.69
N LEU A 154 2.59 -22.97 10.53
CA LEU A 154 2.15 -22.01 9.52
C LEU A 154 0.99 -21.16 10.04
N ARG A 155 -0.04 -21.77 10.64
CA ARG A 155 -1.16 -21.06 11.25
C ARG A 155 -0.68 -20.09 12.33
N ARG A 156 0.22 -20.52 13.22
CA ARG A 156 0.80 -19.66 14.26
C ARG A 156 1.59 -18.49 13.66
N ALA A 157 2.42 -18.76 12.65
CA ALA A 157 3.18 -17.72 11.97
C ALA A 157 2.28 -16.66 11.31
N VAL A 158 1.19 -17.07 10.67
CA VAL A 158 0.22 -16.14 10.08
C VAL A 158 -0.42 -15.24 11.14
N VAL A 159 -0.82 -15.81 12.29
CA VAL A 159 -1.36 -15.03 13.41
C VAL A 159 -0.35 -14.03 13.97
N ALA A 160 0.92 -14.45 14.15
CA ALA A 160 1.98 -13.57 14.60
C ALA A 160 2.23 -12.41 13.61
N ILE A 161 2.34 -12.71 12.31
CA ILE A 161 2.55 -11.70 11.27
C ILE A 161 1.38 -10.71 11.21
N LYS A 162 0.14 -11.20 11.36
CA LYS A 162 -1.05 -10.35 11.41
C LYS A 162 -0.98 -9.33 12.55
N ARG A 163 -0.43 -9.72 13.70
CA ARG A 163 -0.20 -8.86 14.87
C ARG A 163 1.00 -7.92 14.72
N GLY A 164 1.80 -8.06 13.66
CA GLY A 164 3.03 -7.30 13.45
C GLY A 164 4.26 -7.90 14.15
N GLU A 165 4.11 -9.07 14.77
CA GLU A 165 5.19 -9.74 15.49
C GLU A 165 6.12 -10.47 14.52
N GLU A 166 7.35 -10.73 14.96
CA GLU A 166 8.19 -11.70 14.27
C GLU A 166 7.67 -13.11 14.55
N PRO A 167 7.48 -13.93 13.51
CA PRO A 167 6.91 -15.25 13.71
C PRO A 167 7.97 -16.15 14.32
N VAL A 168 7.82 -16.44 15.62
CA VAL A 168 8.66 -17.34 16.45
C VAL A 168 8.39 -18.81 16.08
#